data_AF-A0A8H5CYK3-F1
#
_entry.id   AF-A0A8H5CYK3-F1
#
_cell.length_a   1.000
_cell.length_b   1.000
_cell.length_c   1.000
_cell.angle_alpha   90.00
_cell.angle_beta   90.00
_cell.angle_gamma   90.00
#
_symmetry.space_group_name_H-M   'P 1'
#
loop_
_entity.id
_entity.type
_entity.pdbx_description
1 polymer ?
#
loop_
_entity_poly.entity_id
_entity_poly.type
_entity_poly.pdbx_seq_one_letter_code
_entity_poly.pdbx_strand_id
1 'polypeptide(L)'
;MPFRAPRLIGSYSGRLEFLPDYLQKSDEVYFRTTNIPRTTESLQQIIHGLYPTLKCHTEAVPPLFIRNTKDENLSGNASCKRLEILLIGFAQGVPPASAYNHTLEPLDKKLSKYIGGNPIRVDGNRERQIRAASAHGIKVPPEFEEKVVIDTLEKAVVTEWFAGSLLFVLFRLEPTYI
;
A
#
# COMPACT_ATOMS: atom_id res chain seq x y z
N MET A 1 -14.59 -2.41 2.80
CA MET A 1 -13.84 -3.04 1.68
C MET A 1 -14.46 -4.40 1.39
N PRO A 2 -14.86 -4.73 0.15
CA PRO A 2 -15.33 -6.08 -0.13
C PRO A 2 -14.12 -7.03 -0.13
N PHE A 3 -14.21 -8.10 0.65
CA PHE A 3 -13.22 -9.18 0.68
C PHE A 3 -12.91 -9.64 -0.75
N ARG A 4 -11.63 -9.65 -1.14
CA ARG A 4 -11.20 -10.12 -2.47
C ARG A 4 -11.13 -11.65 -2.57
N ALA A 5 -11.10 -12.36 -1.44
CA ALA A 5 -10.97 -13.82 -1.40
C ALA A 5 -12.10 -14.59 -2.13
N PRO A 6 -13.40 -14.24 -1.98
CA PRO A 6 -14.48 -14.92 -2.70
C PRO A 6 -14.35 -14.80 -4.23
N ARG A 7 -13.77 -13.70 -4.71
CA ARG A 7 -13.57 -13.44 -6.14
C ARG A 7 -12.45 -14.32 -6.73
N LEU A 8 -11.43 -14.65 -5.93
CA LEU A 8 -10.34 -15.55 -6.34
C LEU A 8 -10.82 -17.01 -6.40
N ILE A 9 -11.63 -17.45 -5.44
CA ILE A 9 -12.19 -18.82 -5.40
C ILE A 9 -13.01 -19.12 -6.66
N GLY A 10 -13.90 -18.20 -7.05
CA GLY A 10 -14.75 -18.39 -8.23
C GLY A 10 -14.01 -18.46 -9.58
N SER A 11 -12.79 -17.91 -9.66
CA SER A 11 -11.99 -17.93 -10.89
C SER A 11 -10.97 -19.06 -10.94
N TYR A 12 -10.23 -19.31 -9.86
CA TYR A 12 -9.12 -20.26 -9.87
C TYR A 12 -9.55 -21.70 -9.53
N SER A 13 -10.52 -21.88 -8.65
CA SER A 13 -11.05 -23.21 -8.29
C SER A 13 -12.21 -23.61 -9.21
N GLY A 14 -13.14 -22.68 -9.51
CA GLY A 14 -14.36 -23.01 -10.26
C GLY A 14 -14.26 -22.99 -11.80
N ARG A 15 -13.30 -22.27 -12.40
CA ARG A 15 -13.22 -22.10 -13.88
C ARG A 15 -11.94 -22.62 -14.52
N LEU A 16 -10.85 -22.68 -13.77
CA LEU A 16 -9.52 -22.99 -14.28
C LEU A 16 -8.90 -24.23 -13.62
N GLU A 17 -9.52 -24.77 -12.55
CA GLU A 17 -9.06 -25.93 -11.78
C GLU A 17 -7.56 -25.86 -11.39
N PHE A 18 -7.03 -24.65 -11.27
CA PHE A 18 -5.59 -24.42 -11.09
C PHE A 18 -5.14 -24.64 -9.64
N LEU A 19 -6.08 -24.51 -8.70
CA LEU A 19 -5.86 -24.73 -7.28
C LEU A 19 -6.71 -25.90 -6.83
N PRO A 20 -6.17 -26.83 -6.01
CA PRO A 20 -6.94 -27.93 -5.48
C PRO A 20 -8.06 -27.36 -4.59
N ASP A 21 -9.28 -27.92 -4.72
CA ASP A 21 -10.41 -27.51 -3.88
C ASP A 21 -10.27 -27.98 -2.43
N TYR A 22 -9.47 -29.03 -2.22
CA TYR A 22 -9.15 -29.60 -0.93
C TYR A 22 -7.64 -29.73 -0.79
N LEU A 23 -7.07 -29.13 0.26
CA LEU A 23 -5.64 -29.14 0.52
C LEU A 23 -5.25 -30.45 1.22
N GLN A 24 -4.56 -31.35 0.51
CA GLN A 24 -4.09 -32.61 1.10
C GLN A 24 -2.72 -32.45 1.76
N LYS A 25 -1.86 -31.59 1.20
CA LYS A 25 -0.51 -31.35 1.70
C LYS A 25 -0.21 -29.85 1.74
N SER A 26 0.67 -29.46 2.66
CA SER A 26 1.05 -28.06 2.87
C SER A 26 1.92 -27.49 1.74
N ASP A 27 2.55 -28.32 0.91
CA ASP A 27 3.42 -27.94 -0.20
C ASP A 27 2.70 -27.68 -1.52
N GLU A 28 1.40 -27.99 -1.61
CA GLU A 28 0.53 -27.67 -2.76
C GLU A 28 0.32 -26.16 -2.94
N VAL A 29 0.59 -25.37 -1.90
CA VAL A 29 0.37 -23.93 -1.87
C VAL A 29 1.59 -23.20 -1.31
N TYR A 30 1.89 -22.04 -1.88
CA TYR A 30 2.97 -21.18 -1.43
C TYR A 30 2.46 -19.79 -1.11
N PHE A 31 2.29 -19.49 0.17
CA PHE A 31 1.85 -18.19 0.66
C PHE A 31 3.01 -17.42 1.29
N ARG A 32 3.28 -16.22 0.77
CA ARG A 32 4.38 -15.39 1.24
C ARG A 32 3.93 -13.96 1.50
N THR A 33 4.40 -13.37 2.60
CA THR A 33 4.17 -11.97 2.97
C THR A 33 5.49 -11.28 3.35
N THR A 34 5.48 -9.95 3.34
CA THR A 34 6.50 -9.15 3.98
C THR A 34 6.39 -9.25 5.50
N ASN A 35 7.47 -8.94 6.22
CA ASN A 35 7.48 -8.83 7.68
C ASN A 35 6.81 -7.54 8.17
N ILE A 36 5.55 -7.34 7.77
CA ILE A 36 4.70 -6.22 8.17
C ILE A 36 3.39 -6.82 8.70
N PRO A 37 2.90 -6.42 9.89
CA PRO A 37 1.71 -7.04 10.49
C PRO A 37 0.47 -6.97 9.58
N ARG A 38 0.17 -5.80 9.02
CA ARG A 38 -1.01 -5.61 8.16
C ARG A 38 -1.02 -6.49 6.90
N THR A 39 0.13 -6.81 6.33
CA THR A 39 0.21 -7.69 5.13
C THR A 39 0.06 -9.14 5.53
N THR A 40 0.60 -9.53 6.68
CA THR A 40 0.47 -10.87 7.26
C THR A 40 -0.99 -11.19 7.59
N GLU A 41 -1.67 -10.32 8.32
CA GLU A 41 -3.09 -10.48 8.65
C GLU A 41 -3.95 -10.51 7.38
N SER A 42 -3.68 -9.62 6.42
CA SER A 42 -4.40 -9.61 5.14
C SER A 42 -4.25 -10.94 4.39
N LEU A 43 -3.05 -11.51 4.37
CA LEU A 43 -2.79 -12.80 3.74
C LEU A 43 -3.49 -13.94 4.48
N GLN A 44 -3.48 -13.94 5.81
CA GLN A 44 -4.22 -14.92 6.61
C GLN A 44 -5.72 -14.90 6.29
N GLN A 45 -6.33 -13.72 6.13
CA GLN A 45 -7.74 -13.59 5.73
C GLN A 45 -8.00 -14.15 4.32
N ILE A 46 -7.04 -13.99 3.40
CA ILE A 46 -7.13 -14.59 2.05
C ILE A 46 -7.02 -16.12 2.13
N ILE A 47 -6.07 -16.65 2.89
CA ILE A 47 -5.87 -18.09 3.10
C ILE A 47 -7.15 -18.71 3.68
N HIS A 48 -7.73 -18.10 4.73
CA HIS A 48 -8.96 -18.58 5.34
C HIS A 48 -10.15 -18.56 4.36
N GLY A 49 -10.17 -17.60 3.44
CA GLY A 49 -11.17 -17.58 2.36
C GLY A 49 -10.98 -18.72 1.36
N LEU A 50 -9.75 -18.94 0.89
CA LEU A 50 -9.42 -19.96 -0.11
C LEU A 50 -9.54 -21.39 0.46
N TYR A 51 -8.97 -21.61 1.64
CA TYR A 51 -8.85 -22.88 2.32
C TYR A 51 -9.38 -22.75 3.75
N PRO A 52 -10.71 -22.76 3.94
CA PRO A 52 -11.29 -22.86 5.27
C PRO A 52 -10.90 -24.21 5.91
N THR A 53 -11.00 -24.33 7.23
CA THR A 53 -10.62 -25.55 7.98
C THR A 53 -11.27 -26.83 7.44
N LEU A 54 -12.49 -26.73 6.90
CA LEU A 54 -13.23 -27.85 6.30
C LEU A 54 -12.64 -28.34 4.97
N LYS A 55 -11.83 -27.51 4.30
CA LYS A 55 -11.17 -27.81 3.01
C LYS A 55 -9.68 -28.14 3.18
N CYS A 56 -9.24 -28.39 4.41
CA CYS A 56 -7.88 -28.78 4.72
C CYS A 56 -7.88 -30.17 5.35
N HIS A 57 -6.90 -30.99 4.98
CA HIS A 57 -6.58 -32.19 5.75
C HIS A 57 -6.13 -31.78 7.17
N THR A 58 -6.39 -32.63 8.17
CA THR A 58 -6.09 -32.34 9.59
C THR A 58 -4.62 -31.99 9.83
N GLU A 59 -3.73 -32.52 9.00
CA GLU A 59 -2.28 -32.28 9.07
C GLU A 59 -1.78 -31.23 8.04
N ALA A 60 -2.63 -30.82 7.10
CA ALA A 60 -2.27 -29.88 6.04
C ALA A 60 -2.70 -28.46 6.40
N VAL A 61 -1.91 -27.81 7.24
CA VAL A 61 -2.07 -26.37 7.53
C VAL A 61 -1.32 -25.56 6.47
N PRO A 62 -1.97 -24.63 5.76
CA PRO A 62 -1.30 -23.79 4.77
C PRO A 62 -0.16 -22.98 5.43
N PRO A 63 1.09 -23.16 5.00
CA PRO A 63 2.22 -22.47 5.61
C PRO A 63 2.27 -21.02 5.14
N LEU A 64 2.68 -20.13 6.05
CA LEU A 64 2.90 -18.72 5.75
C LEU A 64 4.38 -18.40 5.89
N PHE A 65 5.01 -17.99 4.79
CA PHE A 65 6.44 -17.70 4.72
C PHE A 65 6.69 -16.20 4.90
N ILE A 66 7.54 -15.86 5.87
CA ILE A 66 8.03 -14.50 6.14
C ILE A 66 9.54 -14.51 6.04
N ARG A 67 10.13 -13.52 5.36
CA ARG A 67 11.58 -13.34 5.32
C ARG A 67 12.01 -12.23 6.27
N ASN A 68 13.30 -12.26 6.63
CA ASN A 68 13.92 -11.13 7.29
C ASN A 68 13.82 -9.89 6.40
N THR A 69 13.51 -8.74 7.00
CA THR A 69 13.38 -7.45 6.31
C THR A 69 14.61 -7.10 5.46
N LYS A 70 15.82 -7.51 5.88
CA LYS A 70 17.06 -7.24 5.14
C LYS A 70 17.19 -8.04 3.84
N ASP A 71 16.59 -9.23 3.80
CA ASP A 71 16.60 -10.17 2.67
C ASP A 71 15.28 -10.15 1.88
N GLU A 72 14.41 -9.18 2.18
CA GLU A 72 13.10 -9.05 1.57
C GLU A 72 13.24 -8.61 0.11
N ASN A 73 12.46 -9.25 -0.76
CA ASN A 73 12.42 -8.95 -2.20
C ASN A 73 10.99 -8.82 -2.76
N LEU A 74 9.96 -8.90 -1.91
CA LEU A 74 8.58 -8.56 -2.28
C LEU A 74 8.37 -7.04 -2.43
N SER A 75 9.22 -6.24 -1.81
CA SER A 75 9.26 -4.78 -1.93
C SER A 75 10.67 -4.32 -2.28
N GLY A 76 10.82 -3.09 -2.75
CA GLY A 76 12.15 -2.51 -3.08
C GLY A 76 13.13 -2.74 -1.94
N ASN A 77 14.27 -3.38 -2.24
CA ASN A 77 15.22 -3.81 -1.23
C ASN A 77 15.98 -2.59 -0.68
N ALA A 78 15.69 -2.21 0.56
CA ALA A 78 16.32 -1.09 1.24
C ALA A 78 17.82 -1.31 1.55
N SER A 79 18.27 -2.56 1.60
CA SER A 79 19.66 -2.93 1.83
C SER A 79 20.55 -2.74 0.59
N CYS A 80 19.96 -2.52 -0.60
CA CYS A 80 20.71 -2.38 -1.85
C CYS A 80 21.24 -0.95 -2.03
N LYS A 81 22.52 -0.71 -1.69
CA LYS A 81 23.18 0.60 -1.83
C LYS A 81 23.19 1.16 -3.25
N ARG A 82 23.35 0.29 -4.26
CA ARG A 82 23.27 0.73 -5.66
C ARG A 82 21.88 1.22 -6.03
N LEU A 83 20.84 0.53 -5.54
CA LEU A 83 19.46 0.98 -5.74
C LEU A 83 19.29 2.35 -5.08
N GLU A 84 19.65 2.50 -3.79
CA GLU A 84 19.60 3.77 -3.06
C GLU A 84 20.21 4.93 -3.86
N ILE A 85 21.43 4.77 -4.39
CA ILE A 85 22.08 5.81 -5.22
C ILE A 85 21.28 6.15 -6.48
N LEU A 86 20.73 5.15 -7.18
CA LEU A 86 19.90 5.37 -8.36
C LEU A 86 18.61 6.11 -8.02
N LEU A 87 17.99 5.80 -6.88
CA LEU A 87 16.78 6.47 -6.42
C LEU A 87 17.06 7.93 -6.06
N ILE A 88 18.22 8.21 -5.44
CA ILE A 88 18.69 9.57 -5.16
C ILE A 88 18.93 10.33 -6.46
N GLY A 89 19.64 9.74 -7.42
CA GLY A 89 19.90 10.38 -8.72
C GLY A 89 18.60 10.66 -9.49
N PHE A 90 17.64 9.74 -9.45
CA PHE A 90 16.33 9.94 -10.06
C PHE A 90 15.57 11.09 -9.38
N ALA A 91 15.56 11.15 -8.05
CA ALA A 91 14.92 12.24 -7.30
C ALA A 91 15.55 13.61 -7.60
N GLN A 92 16.86 13.67 -7.89
CA GLN A 92 17.56 14.91 -8.27
C GLN A 92 17.30 15.34 -9.71
N GLY A 93 17.06 14.39 -10.63
CA GLY A 93 16.83 14.68 -12.05
C GLY A 93 15.41 15.09 -12.40
N VAL A 94 14.49 15.00 -11.44
CA VAL A 94 13.06 15.26 -11.64
C VAL A 94 12.73 16.64 -11.07
N PRO A 95 11.82 17.41 -11.70
CA PRO A 95 11.34 18.65 -11.13
C PRO A 95 10.89 18.42 -9.67
N PRO A 96 11.34 19.25 -8.73
CA PRO A 96 10.99 19.08 -7.32
C PRO A 96 9.47 19.06 -7.15
N ALA A 97 8.96 18.41 -6.10
CA ALA A 97 7.52 18.41 -5.79
C ALA A 97 6.89 19.82 -5.79
N SER A 98 7.69 20.86 -5.57
CA SER A 98 7.30 22.26 -5.71
C SER A 98 6.84 22.67 -7.11
N ALA A 99 7.25 21.96 -8.16
CA ALA A 99 6.76 22.15 -9.53
C ALA A 99 5.26 21.86 -9.64
N TYR A 100 4.70 21.03 -8.75
CA TYR A 100 3.26 20.73 -8.71
C TYR A 100 2.47 21.64 -7.77
N ASN A 101 3.13 22.58 -7.09
CA ASN A 101 2.46 23.51 -6.16
C ASN A 101 1.37 24.33 -6.86
N HIS A 102 1.58 24.74 -8.12
CA HIS A 102 0.58 25.50 -8.88
C HIS A 102 -0.76 24.76 -9.04
N THR A 103 -0.76 23.42 -9.02
CA THR A 103 -2.00 22.63 -9.08
C THR A 103 -2.74 22.57 -7.74
N LEU A 104 -2.02 22.82 -6.64
CA LEU A 104 -2.52 22.76 -5.27
C LEU A 104 -2.85 24.16 -4.71
N GLU A 105 -2.25 25.22 -5.25
CA GLU A 105 -2.51 26.62 -4.88
C GLU A 105 -4.01 27.00 -4.83
N PRO A 106 -4.87 26.56 -5.77
CA PRO A 106 -6.31 26.84 -5.68
C PRO A 106 -6.99 26.22 -4.46
N LEU A 107 -6.42 25.13 -3.93
CA LEU A 107 -6.94 24.40 -2.77
C LEU A 107 -6.47 25.00 -1.44
N ASP A 108 -5.40 25.80 -1.44
CA ASP A 108 -4.84 26.42 -0.23
C ASP A 108 -5.92 27.21 0.54
N LYS A 109 -6.79 27.94 -0.17
CA LYS A 109 -7.89 28.71 0.46
C LYS A 109 -8.92 27.83 1.18
N LYS A 110 -9.16 26.61 0.68
CA LYS A 110 -10.18 25.70 1.23
C LYS A 110 -9.64 24.88 2.40
N LEU A 111 -8.38 24.45 2.32
CA LEU A 111 -7.86 23.39 3.18
C LEU A 111 -6.76 23.84 4.15
N SER A 112 -6.14 25.02 3.94
CA SER A 112 -5.12 25.56 4.87
C SER A 112 -5.62 25.69 6.32
N LYS A 113 -6.94 25.88 6.50
CA LYS A 113 -7.59 25.91 7.83
C LYS A 113 -7.41 24.62 8.63
N TYR A 114 -7.24 23.48 7.97
CA TYR A 114 -6.99 22.18 8.62
C TYR A 114 -5.49 21.92 8.86
N ILE A 115 -4.61 22.82 8.40
CA ILE A 115 -3.14 22.69 8.43
C ILE A 115 -2.51 23.88 9.19
N GLY A 116 -3.27 24.53 10.08
CA GLY A 116 -2.77 25.66 10.86
C GLY A 116 -2.39 26.88 10.00
N GLY A 117 -3.08 27.08 8.87
CA GLY A 117 -2.81 28.17 7.93
C GLY A 117 -1.66 27.93 6.96
N ASN A 118 -1.00 26.76 7.04
CA ASN A 118 0.06 26.42 6.10
C ASN A 118 -0.51 26.05 4.73
N PRO A 119 0.20 26.39 3.65
CA PRO A 119 -0.20 25.98 2.30
C PRO A 119 -0.13 24.46 2.15
N ILE A 120 -1.04 23.89 1.36
CA ILE A 120 -0.99 22.48 1.01
C ILE A 120 0.13 22.28 0.03
N ARG A 121 1.10 21.48 0.43
CA ARG A 121 2.16 21.05 -0.45
C ARG A 121 2.12 19.53 -0.48
N VAL A 122 2.82 18.97 -1.45
CA VAL A 122 2.92 17.52 -1.58
C VAL A 122 3.76 17.00 -0.41
N ASP A 123 3.13 16.74 0.74
CA ASP A 123 3.69 16.05 1.90
C ASP A 123 2.92 14.73 2.09
N GLY A 124 3.43 13.63 1.52
CA GLY A 124 2.72 12.35 1.34
C GLY A 124 2.17 11.62 2.59
N ASN A 125 2.17 12.24 3.77
CA ASN A 125 1.64 11.71 5.03
C ASN A 125 0.15 11.96 5.24
N ARG A 126 -0.42 13.07 4.74
CA ARG A 126 -1.75 13.52 5.17
C ARG A 126 -2.91 12.92 4.37
N GLU A 127 -2.73 12.74 3.06
CA GLU A 127 -3.77 12.16 2.20
C GLU A 127 -4.13 10.71 2.56
N ARG A 128 -3.13 9.93 3.00
CA ARG A 128 -3.33 8.54 3.41
C ARG A 128 -4.32 8.43 4.57
N GLN A 129 -4.33 9.42 5.48
CA GLN A 129 -5.23 9.46 6.63
C GLN A 129 -6.67 9.76 6.19
N ILE A 130 -6.87 10.68 5.24
CA ILE A 130 -8.19 11.02 4.70
C ILE A 130 -8.80 9.80 3.99
N ARG A 131 -8.00 9.10 3.17
CA ARG A 131 -8.44 7.86 2.50
C ARG A 131 -8.77 6.75 3.50
N ALA A 132 -7.98 6.61 4.56
CA ALA A 132 -8.27 5.66 5.62
C ALA A 132 -9.58 6.01 6.34
N ALA A 133 -9.77 7.27 6.74
CA ALA A 133 -10.99 7.74 7.39
C ALA A 133 -12.24 7.47 6.52
N SER A 134 -12.17 7.84 5.23
CA SER A 134 -13.25 7.57 4.27
C SER A 134 -13.56 6.08 4.13
N ALA A 135 -12.53 5.22 4.05
CA ALA A 135 -12.71 3.76 3.95
C ALA A 135 -13.38 3.13 5.18
N HIS A 136 -13.25 3.77 6.34
CA HIS A 136 -13.85 3.35 7.60
C HIS A 136 -15.17 4.07 7.94
N GLY A 137 -15.69 4.93 7.04
CA GLY A 137 -16.92 5.70 7.29
C GLY A 137 -16.76 6.76 8.39
N ILE A 138 -15.53 7.13 8.72
CA ILE A 138 -15.24 8.23 9.65
C ILE A 138 -15.50 9.53 8.90
N LYS A 139 -16.33 10.39 9.50
CA LYS A 139 -16.67 11.69 8.92
C LYS A 139 -15.40 12.53 8.75
N VAL A 140 -15.15 12.95 7.52
CA VAL A 140 -14.10 13.91 7.17
C VAL A 140 -14.72 15.29 6.96
N PRO A 141 -13.93 16.37 7.01
CA PRO A 141 -14.46 17.68 6.67
C PRO A 141 -15.02 17.71 5.24
N PRO A 142 -16.09 18.48 4.98
CA PRO A 142 -16.85 18.43 3.72
C PRO A 142 -16.00 18.78 2.49
N GLU A 143 -14.96 19.60 2.66
CA GLU A 143 -14.03 19.94 1.57
C GLU A 143 -13.23 18.72 1.08
N PHE A 144 -13.05 17.69 1.92
CA PHE A 144 -12.41 16.43 1.54
C PHE A 144 -13.39 15.38 1.00
N GLU A 145 -14.69 15.70 0.93
CA GLU A 145 -15.68 14.87 0.23
C GLU A 145 -15.88 15.35 -1.22
N GLU A 146 -15.47 16.58 -1.52
CA GLU A 146 -15.50 17.12 -2.88
C GLU A 146 -14.60 16.29 -3.81
N LYS A 147 -15.20 15.67 -4.82
CA LYS A 147 -14.47 14.84 -5.80
C LYS A 147 -13.31 15.57 -6.45
N VAL A 148 -13.49 16.84 -6.80
CA VAL A 148 -12.44 17.65 -7.45
C VAL A 148 -11.22 17.81 -6.55
N VAL A 149 -11.43 18.00 -5.24
CA VAL A 149 -10.35 18.12 -4.26
C VAL A 149 -9.59 16.80 -4.13
N ILE A 150 -10.33 15.70 -3.99
CA ILE A 150 -9.77 14.36 -3.85
C ILE A 150 -8.99 13.92 -5.10
N ASP A 151 -9.54 14.15 -6.30
CA ASP A 151 -8.88 13.78 -7.56
C ASP A 151 -7.61 14.60 -7.78
N THR A 152 -7.60 15.87 -7.39
CA THR A 152 -6.42 16.75 -7.50
C THR A 152 -5.31 16.32 -6.55
N LEU A 153 -5.66 16.02 -5.29
CA LEU A 153 -4.75 15.48 -4.28
C LEU A 153 -4.15 14.13 -4.74
N GLU A 154 -5.01 13.19 -5.15
CA GLU A 154 -4.57 11.88 -5.64
C GLU A 154 -3.63 12.02 -6.85
N LYS A 155 -3.95 12.89 -7.80
CA LYS A 155 -3.08 13.15 -8.95
C LYS A 155 -1.73 13.72 -8.52
N ALA A 156 -1.70 14.64 -7.56
CA ALA A 156 -0.47 15.22 -7.05
C ALA A 156 0.42 14.14 -6.40
N VAL A 157 -0.15 13.28 -5.55
CA VAL A 157 0.59 12.18 -4.91
C VAL A 157 1.01 11.10 -5.91
N VAL A 158 0.14 10.66 -6.80
CA VAL A 158 0.53 9.69 -7.85
C VAL A 158 1.68 10.25 -8.68
N THR A 159 1.59 11.52 -9.05
CA THR A 159 2.67 12.17 -9.80
C THR A 159 3.96 12.25 -8.98
N GLU A 160 3.89 12.56 -7.69
CA GLU A 160 5.06 12.54 -6.81
C GLU A 160 5.75 11.17 -6.75
N TRP A 161 4.95 10.09 -6.61
CA TRP A 161 5.44 8.72 -6.51
C TRP A 161 6.10 8.24 -7.81
N PHE A 162 5.47 8.50 -8.96
CA PHE A 162 5.95 8.02 -10.26
C PHE A 162 6.96 8.96 -10.91
N ALA A 163 6.92 10.25 -10.61
CA ALA A 163 7.93 11.20 -11.06
C ALA A 163 9.22 11.04 -10.25
N GLY A 164 9.22 10.45 -9.04
CA GLY A 164 10.46 10.14 -8.30
C GLY A 164 10.77 11.04 -7.11
N SER A 165 9.85 11.93 -6.74
CA SER A 165 10.04 12.83 -5.60
C SER A 165 9.90 12.12 -4.23
N LEU A 166 8.99 11.15 -4.08
CA LEU A 166 8.74 10.49 -2.78
C LEU A 166 9.60 9.24 -2.52
N LEU A 167 10.20 8.65 -3.55
CA LEU A 167 10.99 7.43 -3.35
C LEU A 167 12.16 7.67 -2.37
N PHE A 168 12.61 8.92 -2.25
CA PHE A 168 13.57 9.37 -1.25
C PHE A 168 13.00 9.47 0.18
N VAL A 169 11.74 9.90 0.36
CA VAL A 169 11.12 10.06 1.69
C VAL A 169 10.83 8.71 2.35
N LEU A 170 10.39 7.72 1.56
CA LEU A 170 10.12 6.36 2.06
C LEU A 170 11.38 5.60 2.47
N PHE A 171 12.55 5.98 1.93
CA PHE A 171 13.85 5.45 2.35
C PHE A 171 14.48 6.22 3.53
N ARG A 172 13.98 7.43 3.87
CA ARG A 172 14.54 8.29 4.93
C ARG A 172 13.79 8.25 6.25
N LEU A 173 12.58 7.66 6.30
CA LEU A 173 11.84 7.35 7.52
C LEU A 173 11.96 5.82 7.73
N GLU A 174 12.86 5.24 8.53
CA GLU A 174 13.44 5.67 9.81
C GLU A 174 14.84 5.05 10.01
N PRO A 175 15.82 5.84 10.49
CA PRO A 175 16.79 5.32 11.44
C PRO A 175 16.81 6.22 12.69
N THR A 176 15.67 6.35 13.38
CA THR A 176 15.62 6.92 14.73
C THR A 176 14.38 6.40 15.45
N TYR A 177 14.49 5.26 16.12
CA TYR A 177 14.22 5.04 17.55
C TYR A 177 14.50 3.56 17.85
N ILE A 178 14.97 3.32 19.08
CA ILE A 178 15.44 2.06 19.69
C ILE A 178 14.52 0.86 19.41
#